data_AF-A0A0E8CJP4-F1
#
_entry.id   AF-A0A0E8CJP4-F1
#
_cell.length_a   1.000
_cell.length_b   1.000
_cell.length_c   1.000
_cell.angle_alpha   90.00
_cell.angle_beta   90.00
_cell.angle_gamma   90.00
#
_symmetry.space_group_name_H-M   'P 1'
#
loop_
_entity.id
_entity.type
_entity.pdbx_description
1 polymer ?
#
loop_
_entity_poly.entity_id
_entity_poly.type
_entity_poly.pdbx_seq_one_letter_code
_entity_poly.pdbx_strand_id
1 'polypeptide(L)'
;MDSTLSPEHHEIRDAILQACRPFDADYWYRKEQDGGFPEDFHRAIAEAGWLGICIPQAYGGSGLGITEAAVMMQAVAESGAGMSGASALHMNIFGLNPVVKFGTEAQKQRVLPPLIRGEDYLREALIPRIAPISPQMILNFVAEKVLGLPKSY
;
A
#
# COMPACT_ATOMS: atom_id res chain seq x y z
N MET A 1 17.46 -20.15 12.40
CA MET A 1 16.02 -19.84 12.35
C MET A 1 15.71 -19.02 13.59
N ASP A 2 15.05 -17.87 13.39
CA ASP A 2 14.62 -17.01 14.49
C ASP A 2 13.59 -17.76 15.35
N SER A 3 13.96 -18.08 16.59
CA SER A 3 13.12 -18.83 17.53
C SER A 3 11.91 -18.02 18.05
N THR A 4 11.76 -16.77 17.63
CA THR A 4 10.65 -15.90 18.03
C THR A 4 9.43 -15.98 17.12
N LEU A 5 9.55 -16.59 15.92
CA LEU A 5 8.45 -16.75 14.98
C LEU A 5 7.63 -18.01 15.27
N SER A 6 6.31 -17.90 15.17
CA SER A 6 5.40 -19.03 15.25
C SER A 6 5.47 -19.87 13.96
N PRO A 7 4.96 -21.11 13.96
CA PRO A 7 4.81 -21.90 12.73
C PRO A 7 4.03 -21.16 11.64
N GLU A 8 2.96 -20.46 12.01
CA GLU A 8 2.15 -19.65 11.09
C GLU A 8 2.97 -18.51 10.45
N HIS A 9 3.82 -17.83 11.22
CA HIS A 9 4.72 -16.82 10.67
C HIS A 9 5.70 -17.42 9.66
N HIS A 10 6.19 -18.64 9.90
CA HIS A 10 7.03 -19.34 8.94
C HIS A 10 6.29 -19.68 7.64
N GLU A 11 5.04 -20.13 7.73
CA GLU A 11 4.19 -20.39 6.55
C GLU A 11 3.95 -19.12 5.73
N ILE A 12 3.64 -18.00 6.39
CA ILE A 12 3.47 -16.70 5.73
C ILE A 12 4.77 -16.29 5.04
N ARG A 13 5.91 -16.39 5.74
CA ARG A 13 7.22 -16.08 5.19
C ARG A 13 7.52 -16.89 3.93
N ASP A 14 7.31 -18.20 3.98
CA ASP A 14 7.62 -19.10 2.87
C ASP A 14 6.69 -18.86 1.67
N ALA A 15 5.41 -18.58 1.92
CA ALA A 15 4.46 -18.23 0.87
C ALA A 15 4.80 -16.89 0.18
N ILE A 16 5.28 -15.89 0.94
CA ILE A 16 5.78 -14.63 0.37
C ILE A 16 7.03 -14.86 -0.45
N LEU A 17 8.00 -15.62 0.06
CA LEU A 17 9.20 -15.95 -0.70
C LEU A 17 8.85 -16.70 -2.00
N GLN A 18 7.88 -17.61 -1.96
CA GLN A 18 7.36 -18.29 -3.13
C GLN A 18 6.77 -17.32 -4.15
N ALA A 19 5.96 -16.35 -3.71
CA ALA A 19 5.40 -15.31 -4.58
C ALA A 19 6.47 -14.39 -5.18
N CYS A 20 7.59 -14.18 -4.48
CA CYS A 20 8.70 -13.37 -4.96
C CYS A 20 9.65 -14.12 -5.91
N ARG A 21 9.62 -15.46 -6.00
CA ARG A 21 10.56 -16.26 -6.81
C ARG A 21 10.70 -15.83 -8.28
N PRO A 22 9.65 -15.37 -8.98
CA PRO A 22 9.79 -14.91 -10.37
C PRO A 22 10.60 -13.61 -10.53
N PHE A 23 10.84 -12.88 -9.44
CA PHE A 23 11.46 -11.54 -9.44
C PHE A 23 12.86 -11.61 -8.84
N ASP A 24 13.77 -12.22 -9.59
CA ASP A 24 15.16 -12.41 -9.21
C ASP A 24 16.00 -11.12 -9.27
N ALA A 25 17.29 -11.25 -8.96
CA ALA A 25 18.23 -10.13 -8.99
C ALA A 25 18.32 -9.46 -10.37
N ASP A 26 18.23 -10.23 -11.46
CA ASP A 26 18.29 -9.70 -12.82
C ASP A 26 17.04 -8.86 -13.15
N TYR A 27 15.87 -9.28 -12.68
CA TYR A 27 14.65 -8.48 -12.76
C TYR A 27 14.81 -7.13 -12.05
N TRP A 28 15.25 -7.13 -10.79
CA TRP A 28 15.40 -5.90 -10.01
C TRP A 28 16.49 -4.99 -10.59
N TYR A 29 17.59 -5.57 -11.08
CA TYR A 29 18.64 -4.83 -11.76
C TYR A 29 18.13 -4.11 -13.02
N ARG A 30 17.36 -4.81 -13.87
CA ARG A 30 16.74 -4.18 -15.05
C ARG A 30 15.77 -3.07 -14.64
N LYS A 31 14.91 -3.31 -13.64
CA LYS A 31 13.95 -2.30 -13.17
C LYS A 31 14.65 -1.06 -12.61
N GLU A 32 15.80 -1.21 -11.97
CA GLU A 32 16.61 -0.08 -11.52
C GLU A 32 17.21 0.72 -12.69
N GLN A 33 17.66 0.06 -13.75
CA GLN A 33 18.16 0.73 -14.96
C GLN A 33 17.06 1.48 -15.73
N ASP A 34 15.90 0.83 -15.91
CA ASP A 34 14.79 1.37 -16.71
C ASP A 34 13.96 2.39 -15.91
N GLY A 35 13.96 2.26 -14.58
CA GLY A 35 13.11 3.01 -13.67
C GLY A 35 11.64 2.58 -13.72
N GLY A 36 10.80 3.34 -13.02
CA GLY A 36 9.36 3.10 -12.96
C GLY A 36 8.90 2.23 -11.78
N PHE A 37 7.59 2.03 -11.69
CA PHE A 37 6.98 1.20 -10.66
C PHE A 37 7.08 -0.28 -11.07
N PRO A 38 7.26 -1.22 -10.13
CA PRO A 38 7.30 -2.64 -10.49
C PRO A 38 5.88 -3.22 -10.59
N GLU A 39 5.12 -2.87 -11.65
CA GLU A 39 3.70 -3.26 -11.78
C GLU A 39 3.49 -4.78 -11.78
N ASP A 40 4.39 -5.51 -12.41
CA ASP A 40 4.36 -6.96 -12.54
C ASP A 40 4.59 -7.66 -11.19
N PHE A 41 5.54 -7.17 -10.40
CA PHE A 41 5.72 -7.60 -9.00
C PHE A 41 4.48 -7.28 -8.16
N HIS A 42 4.01 -6.03 -8.20
CA HIS A 42 2.84 -5.61 -7.42
C HIS A 42 1.60 -6.45 -7.76
N ARG A 43 1.34 -6.71 -9.04
CA ARG A 43 0.23 -7.56 -9.50
C ARG A 43 0.37 -9.00 -9.02
N ALA A 44 1.56 -9.60 -9.11
CA ALA A 44 1.76 -10.97 -8.63
C ALA A 44 1.49 -11.10 -7.11
N ILE A 45 1.92 -10.10 -6.33
CA ILE A 45 1.64 -10.04 -4.88
C ILE A 45 0.15 -9.83 -4.61
N ALA A 46 -0.55 -9.03 -5.42
CA ALA A 46 -2.00 -8.82 -5.34
C ALA A 46 -2.80 -10.09 -5.64
N GLU A 47 -2.45 -10.80 -6.72
CA GLU A 47 -3.08 -12.07 -7.12
C GLU A 47 -2.90 -13.16 -6.07
N ALA A 48 -1.77 -13.13 -5.34
CA ALA A 48 -1.52 -13.99 -4.20
C ALA A 48 -2.23 -13.54 -2.90
N GLY A 49 -2.98 -12.43 -2.93
CA GLY A 49 -3.82 -11.94 -1.82
C GLY A 49 -3.10 -11.10 -0.77
N TRP A 50 -1.80 -10.82 -0.96
CA TRP A 50 -0.95 -10.25 0.10
C TRP A 50 -1.11 -8.73 0.28
N LEU A 51 -1.66 -8.02 -0.70
CA LEU A 51 -2.00 -6.60 -0.54
C LEU A 51 -3.11 -6.38 0.50
N GLY A 52 -3.93 -7.39 0.77
CA GLY A 52 -5.01 -7.35 1.74
C GLY A 52 -4.66 -7.87 3.13
N ILE A 53 -3.37 -8.07 3.46
CA ILE A 53 -2.96 -8.82 4.67
C ILE A 53 -3.61 -8.29 5.96
N CYS A 54 -3.66 -6.98 6.16
CA CYS A 54 -4.29 -6.34 7.34
C CYS A 54 -5.72 -5.85 7.09
N ILE A 55 -6.26 -6.07 5.90
CA ILE A 55 -7.61 -5.61 5.57
C ILE A 55 -8.63 -6.64 6.08
N PRO A 56 -9.75 -6.21 6.69
CA PRO A 56 -10.75 -7.14 7.19
C PRO A 56 -11.31 -8.07 6.11
N GLN A 57 -11.60 -9.32 6.50
CA GLN A 57 -12.15 -10.34 5.60
C GLN A 57 -13.48 -9.92 4.94
N ALA A 58 -14.29 -9.11 5.62
CA ALA A 58 -15.54 -8.55 5.06
C ALA A 58 -15.34 -7.71 3.78
N TYR A 59 -14.11 -7.27 3.50
CA TYR A 59 -13.75 -6.53 2.28
C TYR A 59 -12.76 -7.30 1.39
N GLY A 60 -12.54 -8.60 1.66
CA GLY A 60 -11.69 -9.49 0.85
C GLY A 60 -10.22 -9.58 1.28
N GLY A 61 -9.83 -8.99 2.42
CA GLY A 61 -8.48 -9.14 2.98
C GLY A 61 -8.32 -10.37 3.88
N SER A 62 -7.13 -10.57 4.43
CA SER A 62 -6.83 -11.71 5.31
C SER A 62 -7.27 -11.48 6.77
N GLY A 63 -7.34 -10.22 7.20
CA GLY A 63 -7.66 -9.83 8.58
C GLY A 63 -6.53 -10.11 9.58
N LEU A 64 -5.30 -10.29 9.10
CA LEU A 64 -4.11 -10.53 9.93
C LEU A 64 -3.59 -9.23 10.55
N GLY A 65 -2.66 -9.36 11.48
CA GLY A 65 -2.10 -8.26 12.26
C GLY A 65 -0.84 -7.65 11.65
N ILE A 66 -0.30 -6.68 12.39
CA ILE A 66 0.94 -5.98 12.03
C ILE A 66 2.16 -6.90 12.12
N THR A 67 2.12 -7.92 12.98
CA THR A 67 3.20 -8.91 13.08
C THR A 67 3.36 -9.68 11.78
N GLU A 68 2.26 -10.18 11.22
CA GLU A 68 2.25 -10.91 9.96
C GLU A 68 2.65 -10.00 8.79
N ALA A 69 2.20 -8.74 8.82
CA ALA A 69 2.63 -7.73 7.86
C ALA A 69 4.14 -7.42 7.95
N ALA A 70 4.72 -7.40 9.15
CA ALA A 70 6.15 -7.23 9.33
C ALA A 70 6.94 -8.43 8.79
N VAL A 71 6.47 -9.65 9.05
CA VAL A 71 7.05 -10.88 8.48
C VAL A 71 7.00 -10.85 6.95
N MET A 72 5.86 -10.44 6.38
CA MET A 72 5.71 -10.25 4.94
C MET A 72 6.74 -9.24 4.38
N MET A 73 6.85 -8.05 4.98
CA MET A 73 7.80 -7.03 4.51
C MET A 73 9.26 -7.49 4.64
N GLN A 74 9.60 -8.20 5.71
CA GLN A 74 10.94 -8.79 5.86
C GLN A 74 11.23 -9.82 4.78
N ALA A 75 10.30 -10.74 4.52
CA ALA A 75 10.43 -11.76 3.49
C ALA A 75 10.59 -11.15 2.08
N VAL A 76 9.80 -10.11 1.77
CA VAL A 76 9.95 -9.35 0.51
C VAL A 76 11.34 -8.73 0.43
N ALA A 77 11.80 -8.05 1.48
CA ALA A 77 13.12 -7.41 1.47
C ALA A 77 14.26 -8.44 1.28
N GLU A 78 14.16 -9.59 1.94
CA GLU A 78 15.13 -10.69 1.86
C GLU A 78 15.11 -11.47 0.54
N SER A 79 14.03 -11.36 -0.26
CA SER A 79 13.89 -12.05 -1.54
C SER A 79 14.86 -11.56 -2.64
N GLY A 80 15.55 -10.45 -2.40
CA GLY A 80 16.34 -9.71 -3.40
C GLY A 80 15.68 -8.41 -3.84
N ALA A 81 14.39 -8.22 -3.54
CA ALA A 81 13.66 -7.00 -3.83
C ALA A 81 14.05 -5.78 -2.97
N GLY A 82 14.63 -6.04 -1.79
CA GLY A 82 15.06 -5.00 -0.86
C GLY A 82 13.96 -3.99 -0.52
N MET A 83 14.37 -2.74 -0.28
CA MET A 83 13.43 -1.66 0.03
C MET A 83 12.54 -1.28 -1.15
N SER A 84 12.97 -1.51 -2.39
CA SER A 84 12.19 -1.21 -3.59
C SER A 84 10.91 -2.04 -3.65
N GLY A 85 11.02 -3.35 -3.41
CA GLY A 85 9.85 -4.24 -3.30
C GLY A 85 8.97 -3.93 -2.09
N ALA A 86 9.56 -3.77 -0.91
CA ALA A 86 8.78 -3.45 0.30
C ALA A 86 8.02 -2.12 0.16
N SER A 87 8.66 -1.09 -0.41
CA SER A 87 8.05 0.21 -0.67
C SER A 87 6.86 0.12 -1.63
N ALA A 88 6.92 -0.75 -2.64
CA ALA A 88 5.83 -0.95 -3.59
C ALA A 88 4.54 -1.51 -2.95
N LEU A 89 4.62 -2.12 -1.77
CA LEU A 89 3.49 -2.82 -1.13
C LEU A 89 2.98 -2.12 0.14
N HIS A 90 3.86 -1.48 0.91
CA HIS A 90 3.56 -1.04 2.28
C HIS A 90 2.38 -0.07 2.42
N MET A 91 2.05 0.67 1.36
CA MET A 91 0.94 1.62 1.37
C MET A 91 -0.40 0.95 1.67
N ASN A 92 -0.58 -0.31 1.28
CA ASN A 92 -1.80 -1.06 1.59
C ASN A 92 -1.89 -1.50 3.05
N ILE A 93 -0.77 -1.56 3.78
CA ILE A 93 -0.74 -1.91 5.20
C ILE A 93 -1.18 -0.71 6.05
N PHE A 94 -0.54 0.44 5.86
CA PHE A 94 -0.74 1.62 6.73
C PHE A 94 -1.67 2.66 6.13
N GLY A 95 -1.54 2.95 4.83
CA GLY A 95 -2.26 4.03 4.17
C GLY A 95 -3.78 3.81 4.12
N LEU A 96 -4.22 2.56 4.13
CA LEU A 96 -5.65 2.20 4.15
C LEU A 96 -6.29 2.24 5.55
N ASN A 97 -5.48 2.24 6.60
CA ASN A 97 -5.96 2.13 7.98
C ASN A 97 -6.95 3.26 8.38
N PRO A 98 -6.78 4.53 7.93
CA PRO A 98 -7.80 5.56 8.16
C PRO A 98 -9.16 5.22 7.56
N VAL A 99 -9.21 4.62 6.37
CA VAL A 99 -10.47 4.20 5.73
C VAL A 99 -11.08 3.03 6.49
N VAL A 100 -10.27 2.05 6.89
CA VAL A 100 -10.73 0.89 7.68
C VAL A 100 -11.33 1.34 9.02
N LYS A 101 -10.69 2.27 9.73
CA LYS A 101 -11.12 2.70 11.06
C LYS A 101 -12.24 3.75 11.05
N PHE A 102 -12.17 4.71 10.13
CA PHE A 102 -13.02 5.91 10.19
C PHE A 102 -13.92 6.09 8.96
N GLY A 103 -13.75 5.26 7.93
CA GLY A 103 -14.63 5.28 6.76
C GLY A 103 -16.06 4.86 7.13
N THR A 104 -17.02 5.41 6.41
CA THR A 104 -18.38 4.85 6.34
C THR A 104 -18.34 3.49 5.64
N GLU A 105 -19.35 2.64 5.86
CA GLU A 105 -19.44 1.34 5.17
C GLU A 105 -19.44 1.49 3.64
N ALA A 106 -20.12 2.53 3.12
CA ALA A 106 -20.10 2.84 1.68
C ALA A 106 -18.68 3.21 1.19
N GLN A 107 -17.88 3.94 1.98
CA GLN A 107 -16.49 4.24 1.63
C GLN A 107 -15.61 3.00 1.68
N LYS A 108 -15.75 2.15 2.71
CA LYS A 108 -14.95 0.92 2.84
C LYS A 108 -15.20 -0.03 1.69
N GLN A 109 -16.47 -0.30 1.35
CA GLN A 109 -16.84 -1.17 0.24
C GLN A 109 -16.38 -0.64 -1.12
N ARG A 110 -16.36 0.68 -1.31
CA ARG A 110 -15.90 1.30 -2.56
C ARG A 110 -14.39 1.30 -2.70
N VAL A 111 -13.65 1.49 -1.61
CA VAL A 111 -12.21 1.81 -1.65
C VAL A 111 -11.34 0.57 -1.40
N LEU A 112 -11.66 -0.25 -0.40
CA LEU A 112 -10.77 -1.33 0.02
C LEU A 112 -10.64 -2.46 -1.02
N PRO A 113 -11.74 -3.00 -1.61
CA PRO A 113 -11.65 -4.12 -2.53
C PRO A 113 -10.80 -3.88 -3.79
N PRO A 114 -10.93 -2.76 -4.55
CA PRO A 114 -10.08 -2.56 -5.73
C PRO A 114 -8.60 -2.37 -5.38
N LEU A 115 -8.28 -1.75 -4.24
CA LEU A 115 -6.89 -1.56 -3.81
C LEU A 115 -6.19 -2.87 -3.44
N ILE A 116 -6.87 -3.77 -2.72
CA ILE A 116 -6.27 -5.07 -2.36
C ILE A 116 -6.20 -6.05 -3.54
N ARG A 117 -7.05 -5.86 -4.57
CA ARG A 117 -6.94 -6.58 -5.85
C ARG A 117 -5.84 -6.00 -6.76
N GLY A 118 -5.26 -4.86 -6.40
CA GLY A 118 -4.26 -4.17 -7.21
C GLY A 118 -4.81 -3.53 -8.48
N GLU A 119 -6.12 -3.26 -8.53
CA GLU A 119 -6.78 -2.55 -9.63
C GLU A 119 -6.58 -1.04 -9.54
N ASP A 120 -6.53 -0.53 -8.30
CA ASP A 120 -6.28 0.86 -7.98
C ASP A 120 -4.99 1.00 -7.16
N TYR A 121 -4.46 2.23 -7.10
CA TYR A 121 -3.33 2.58 -6.25
C TYR A 121 -3.70 3.70 -5.27
N LEU A 122 -3.16 3.63 -4.06
CA LEU A 122 -3.34 4.66 -3.04
C LEU A 122 -2.08 5.49 -2.88
N ARG A 123 -2.24 6.82 -2.85
CA ARG A 123 -1.24 7.74 -2.34
C ARG A 123 -1.78 8.52 -1.16
N GLU A 124 -1.10 8.40 -0.02
CA GLU A 124 -1.32 9.31 1.10
C GLU A 124 -0.62 10.63 0.82
N ALA A 125 -1.32 11.73 1.10
CA ALA A 125 -0.74 13.05 1.17
C ALA A 125 -1.11 13.65 2.53
N LEU A 126 -0.15 13.76 3.43
CA LEU A 126 -0.28 14.63 4.59
C LEU A 126 0.03 16.04 4.11
N ILE A 127 -0.95 16.94 4.24
CA ILE A 127 -0.74 18.37 4.06
C ILE A 127 -0.49 18.93 5.46
N PRO A 128 0.78 19.00 5.92
CA PRO A 128 1.03 19.43 7.27
C PRO A 128 0.67 20.91 7.33
N ARG A 129 -0.05 21.28 8.40
CA ARG A 129 -0.56 22.64 8.62
C ARG A 129 0.58 23.59 9.06
N ILE A 130 1.69 23.62 8.31
CA ILE A 130 2.94 24.33 8.64
C ILE A 130 3.19 25.52 7.70
N ALA A 131 2.22 25.86 6.85
CA ALA A 131 2.13 27.17 6.22
C ALA A 131 0.80 27.80 6.65
N PRO A 132 0.66 29.14 6.71
CA PRO A 132 -0.57 29.83 7.13
C PRO A 132 -1.69 29.72 6.08
N ILE A 133 -1.84 28.57 5.43
CA ILE A 133 -2.89 28.28 4.47
C ILE A 133 -4.14 27.91 5.27
N SER A 134 -5.00 28.90 5.52
CA SER A 134 -6.30 28.66 6.12
C SER A 134 -7.19 27.84 5.16
N PRO A 135 -8.23 27.14 5.66
CA PRO A 135 -9.26 26.55 4.80
C PRO A 135 -9.81 27.54 3.77
N GLN A 136 -9.92 28.81 4.14
CA GLN A 136 -10.37 29.89 3.26
C GLN A 136 -9.37 30.14 2.11
N MET A 137 -8.06 30.02 2.34
CA MET A 137 -7.06 30.13 1.26
C MET A 137 -7.12 28.95 0.29
N ILE A 138 -7.39 27.74 0.78
CA ILE A 138 -7.60 26.56 -0.08
C ILE A 138 -8.87 26.75 -0.92
N LEU A 139 -9.97 27.14 -0.29
CA LEU A 139 -11.24 27.39 -0.98
C LEU A 139 -11.12 28.52 -2.01
N ASN A 140 -10.41 29.60 -1.70
CA ASN A 140 -10.13 30.67 -2.67
C ASN A 140 -9.28 30.18 -3.85
N PHE A 141 -8.24 29.37 -3.60
CA PHE A 141 -7.46 28.77 -4.69
C PHE A 141 -8.32 27.89 -5.59
N VAL A 142 -9.15 27.01 -5.03
CA VAL A 142 -10.06 26.14 -5.80
C VAL A 142 -11.09 26.97 -6.57
N ALA A 143 -11.71 27.96 -5.93
CA ALA A 143 -12.69 28.85 -6.55
C ALA A 143 -12.09 29.58 -7.77
N GLU A 144 -10.93 30.22 -7.59
CA GLU A 144 -10.29 31.02 -8.65
C GLU A 144 -9.64 30.16 -9.74
N LYS A 145 -8.89 29.12 -9.36
CA LYS A 145 -8.01 28.38 -10.29
C LYS A 145 -8.63 27.12 -10.87
N VAL A 146 -9.63 26.54 -10.22
CA VAL A 146 -10.30 25.33 -10.69
C VAL A 146 -11.71 25.63 -11.20
N LEU A 147 -12.46 26.49 -10.51
CA LEU A 147 -13.88 26.74 -10.81
C LEU A 147 -14.15 28.03 -11.60
N GLY A 148 -13.15 28.89 -11.80
CA GLY A 148 -13.32 30.15 -12.55
C GLY A 148 -14.20 31.19 -11.84
N LEU A 149 -14.40 31.06 -10.53
CA LEU A 149 -15.21 31.96 -9.72
C LEU A 149 -14.39 33.21 -9.31
N PRO A 150 -15.04 34.37 -9.15
CA PRO A 150 -14.36 35.59 -8.72
C PRO A 150 -13.82 35.44 -7.29
N LYS A 151 -12.70 36.13 -7.00
CA LYS A 151 -12.06 36.12 -5.69
C LYS A 151 -12.98 36.72 -4.62
N SER A 152 -13.34 35.93 -3.62
CA SER A 152 -14.04 36.41 -2.43
C SER A 152 -13.00 36.82 -1.39
N TYR A 153 -13.04 38.09 -0.97
CA TYR A 153 -12.24 38.61 0.15
C TYR A 153 -12.84 38.20 1.49
#